data_AF-A0A9D6XD63-F1
#
_entry.id   AF-A0A9D6XD63-F1
#
_cell.length_a   1.000
_cell.length_b   1.000
_cell.length_c   1.000
_cell.angle_alpha   90.00
_cell.angle_beta   90.00
_cell.angle_gamma   90.00
#
_symmetry.space_group_name_H-M   'P 1'
#
loop_
_entity.id
_entity.type
_entity.pdbx_description
1 polymer ?
#
loop_
_entity_poly.entity_id
_entity_poly.type
_entity_poly.pdbx_seq_one_letter_code
_entity_poly.pdbx_strand_id
1 'polypeptide(L)'
;MSNFLEKAAAWFWGYLEKRVLHYVGWEEKKESPQRIPRVNRDDVLRVIRRDFPEGSEEQLMALFDPMEVRDWYGKARVQLAVLKAAGGDLAAIPEYMQLASWDYRDILTVAEYPSFRLRHDRKHKISPEELEKSYQDDWEQYQEWLNRK
;
A
#
# COMPACT_ATOMS: atom_id res chain seq x y z
N MET A 1 -36.01 44.26 -4.15
CA MET A 1 -35.26 43.36 -3.24
C MET A 1 -35.37 41.87 -3.59
N SER A 2 -36.23 41.41 -4.52
CA SER A 2 -36.42 39.96 -4.77
C SER A 2 -35.35 39.26 -5.64
N ASN A 3 -34.57 40.00 -6.43
CA ASN A 3 -33.60 39.43 -7.38
C ASN A 3 -32.35 38.81 -6.70
N PHE A 4 -32.02 39.21 -5.47
CA PHE A 4 -30.83 38.71 -4.76
C PHE A 4 -31.08 37.33 -4.12
N LEU A 5 -32.25 37.14 -3.50
CA LEU A 5 -32.60 35.88 -2.83
C LEU A 5 -32.85 34.76 -3.84
N GLU A 6 -33.43 35.06 -5.01
CA GLU A 6 -33.60 34.08 -6.09
C GLU A 6 -32.26 33.63 -6.69
N LYS A 7 -31.32 34.57 -6.88
CA LYS A 7 -29.97 34.24 -7.37
C LYS A 7 -29.15 33.45 -6.35
N ALA A 8 -29.29 33.77 -5.06
CA ALA A 8 -28.65 33.02 -3.99
C ALA A 8 -29.21 31.59 -3.88
N ALA A 9 -30.54 31.42 -4.02
CA ALA A 9 -31.19 30.12 -4.01
C ALA A 9 -30.80 29.26 -5.23
N ALA A 10 -30.75 29.85 -6.43
CA ALA A 10 -30.32 29.15 -7.65
C ALA A 10 -28.84 28.73 -7.56
N TRP A 11 -27.97 29.59 -7.02
CA TRP A 11 -26.56 29.26 -6.78
C TRP A 11 -26.41 28.15 -5.74
N PHE A 12 -27.16 28.22 -4.64
CA PHE A 12 -27.13 27.22 -3.57
C PHE A 12 -27.67 25.87 -4.04
N TRP A 13 -28.74 25.86 -4.84
CA TRP A 13 -29.26 24.63 -5.44
C TRP A 13 -28.31 24.05 -6.48
N GLY A 14 -27.71 24.87 -7.36
CA GLY A 14 -26.68 24.39 -8.29
C GLY A 14 -25.43 23.87 -7.59
N TYR A 15 -25.05 24.44 -6.45
CA TYR A 15 -23.93 23.97 -5.61
C TYR A 15 -24.27 22.65 -4.91
N LEU A 16 -25.46 22.53 -4.33
CA LEU A 16 -25.95 21.31 -3.71
C LEU A 16 -26.12 20.20 -4.74
N GLU A 17 -26.69 20.47 -5.90
CA GLU A 17 -26.88 19.47 -6.95
C GLU A 17 -25.53 18.97 -7.49
N LYS A 18 -24.52 19.83 -7.64
CA LYS A 18 -23.14 19.39 -7.96
C LYS A 18 -22.48 18.57 -6.84
N ARG A 19 -22.66 18.94 -5.57
CA ARG A 19 -22.10 18.17 -4.44
C ARG A 19 -22.84 16.87 -4.18
N VAL A 20 -24.15 16.85 -4.38
CA VAL A 20 -25.00 15.68 -4.28
C VAL A 20 -24.72 14.77 -5.47
N LEU A 21 -24.58 15.26 -6.71
CA LEU A 21 -24.11 14.43 -7.84
C LEU A 21 -22.69 13.91 -7.63
N HIS A 22 -21.81 14.65 -6.96
CA HIS A 22 -20.48 14.14 -6.55
C HIS A 22 -20.54 13.15 -5.37
N TYR A 23 -21.62 13.11 -4.58
CA TYR A 23 -21.82 12.18 -3.45
C TYR A 23 -22.71 10.97 -3.80
N VAL A 24 -23.63 11.14 -4.75
CA VAL A 24 -24.67 10.20 -5.20
C VAL A 24 -24.29 9.58 -6.54
N GLY A 25 -23.43 10.25 -7.32
CA GLY A 25 -22.61 9.64 -8.38
C GLY A 25 -21.44 8.85 -7.81
N TRP A 26 -21.69 8.12 -6.73
CA TRP A 26 -20.88 6.97 -6.34
C TRP A 26 -21.18 5.90 -7.38
N GLU A 27 -20.56 6.07 -8.56
CA GLU A 27 -20.40 5.01 -9.54
C GLU A 27 -20.03 3.74 -8.79
N GLU A 28 -20.61 2.61 -9.20
CA GLU A 28 -20.26 1.28 -8.71
C GLU A 28 -18.80 1.26 -8.29
N LYS A 29 -18.54 0.92 -7.02
CA LYS A 29 -17.20 0.69 -6.52
C LYS A 29 -16.55 -0.35 -7.44
N LYS A 30 -15.89 0.10 -8.51
CA LYS A 30 -14.97 -0.73 -9.26
C LYS A 30 -13.95 -1.12 -8.22
N GLU A 31 -13.88 -2.42 -7.96
CA GLU A 31 -12.90 -2.96 -7.03
C GLU A 31 -11.55 -2.38 -7.42
N SER A 32 -10.83 -1.85 -6.42
CA SER A 32 -9.49 -1.33 -6.67
C SER A 32 -8.67 -2.47 -7.28
N PRO A 33 -7.99 -2.26 -8.41
CA PRO A 33 -7.13 -3.29 -8.99
C PRO A 33 -5.92 -3.62 -8.10
N GLN A 34 -5.62 -2.75 -7.13
CA GLN A 34 -4.58 -2.97 -6.14
C GLN A 34 -4.99 -4.07 -5.17
N ARG A 35 -4.44 -5.26 -5.39
CA ARG A 35 -4.63 -6.43 -4.53
C ARG A 35 -3.77 -6.33 -3.29
N ILE A 36 -4.33 -6.73 -2.15
CA ILE A 36 -3.64 -6.72 -0.86
C ILE A 36 -3.30 -8.18 -0.50
N PRO A 37 -2.04 -8.51 -0.18
CA PRO A 37 -1.67 -9.87 0.20
C PRO A 37 -2.30 -10.23 1.55
N ARG A 38 -2.88 -11.43 1.62
CA ARG A 38 -3.38 -12.02 2.86
C ARG A 38 -2.29 -12.90 3.45
N VAL A 39 -1.64 -12.40 4.48
CA VAL A 39 -0.44 -12.99 5.08
C VAL A 39 -0.56 -13.04 6.59
N ASN A 40 0.17 -13.96 7.20
CA ASN A 40 0.19 -14.16 8.65
C ASN A 40 1.63 -14.25 9.20
N ARG A 41 1.75 -14.53 10.51
CA ARG A 41 3.05 -14.66 11.18
C ARG A 41 3.87 -15.84 10.66
N ASP A 42 3.24 -16.93 10.23
CA ASP A 42 3.96 -18.09 9.69
C ASP A 42 4.62 -17.75 8.35
N ASP A 43 4.01 -16.88 7.54
CA ASP A 43 4.64 -16.36 6.32
C ASP A 43 5.91 -15.55 6.65
N VAL A 44 5.85 -14.73 7.70
CA VAL A 44 7.01 -13.94 8.17
C VAL A 44 8.15 -14.88 8.58
N LEU A 45 7.87 -15.86 9.44
CA LEU A 45 8.86 -16.83 9.91
C LEU A 45 9.44 -17.64 8.76
N ARG A 46 8.60 -18.08 7.81
CA ARG A 46 9.03 -18.81 6.62
C ARG A 46 9.98 -17.98 5.77
N VAL A 47 9.69 -16.70 5.53
CA VAL A 47 10.56 -15.81 4.76
C VAL A 47 11.87 -15.55 5.49
N ILE A 48 11.85 -15.36 6.81
CA ILE A 48 13.08 -15.20 7.60
C ILE A 48 14.00 -16.41 7.42
N ARG A 49 13.46 -17.62 7.64
CA ARG A 49 14.24 -18.87 7.51
C ARG A 49 14.78 -19.09 6.10
N ARG A 50 14.08 -18.61 5.07
CA ARG A 50 14.44 -18.78 3.66
C ARG A 50 15.51 -17.78 3.21
N ASP A 51 15.34 -16.51 3.56
CA ASP A 51 16.09 -15.40 2.95
C ASP A 51 17.20 -14.83 3.84
N PHE A 52 17.22 -15.14 5.14
CA PHE A 52 18.18 -14.58 6.10
C PHE A 52 19.07 -15.65 6.72
N PRO A 53 20.23 -15.27 7.31
CA PRO A 53 21.15 -16.23 7.92
C PRO A 53 20.49 -17.16 8.94
N GLU A 54 20.91 -18.42 8.95
CA GLU A 54 20.41 -19.40 9.90
C GLU A 54 20.58 -18.90 11.35
N GLY A 55 19.53 -19.05 12.16
CA GLY A 55 19.52 -18.57 13.54
C GLY A 55 19.10 -17.11 13.73
N SER A 56 18.87 -16.33 12.66
CA SER A 56 18.43 -14.92 12.78
C SER A 56 16.95 -14.76 13.16
N GLU A 57 16.18 -15.85 13.25
CA GLU A 57 14.74 -15.82 13.51
C GLU A 57 14.41 -15.14 14.84
N GLU A 58 15.01 -15.58 15.94
CA GLU A 58 14.74 -15.02 17.26
C GLU A 58 15.08 -13.53 17.30
N GLN A 59 16.22 -13.14 16.73
CA GLN A 59 16.67 -11.75 16.66
C GLN A 59 15.69 -10.88 15.86
N LEU A 60 15.28 -11.32 14.66
CA LEU A 60 14.37 -10.56 13.81
C LEU A 60 12.97 -10.47 14.41
N MET A 61 12.48 -11.54 15.02
CA MET A 61 11.19 -11.52 15.70
C MET A 61 11.20 -10.61 16.93
N ALA A 62 12.29 -10.59 17.70
CA ALA A 62 12.46 -9.65 18.81
C ALA A 62 12.46 -8.18 18.36
N LEU A 63 12.95 -7.89 17.15
CA LEU A 63 12.86 -6.55 16.55
C LEU A 63 11.43 -6.22 16.08
N PHE A 64 10.73 -7.20 15.51
CA PHE A 64 9.42 -6.99 14.91
C PHE A 64 8.26 -7.03 15.91
N ASP A 65 8.39 -7.73 17.03
CA ASP A 65 7.31 -7.90 18.02
C ASP A 65 6.92 -6.60 18.75
N PRO A 66 7.82 -5.63 18.98
CA PRO A 66 7.44 -4.30 19.49
C PRO A 66 6.77 -3.39 18.46
N MET A 67 6.75 -3.73 17.16
CA MET A 67 6.18 -2.85 16.15
C MET A 67 4.67 -2.68 16.33
N GLU A 68 4.24 -1.43 16.46
CA GLU A 68 2.83 -1.04 16.47
C GLU A 68 2.39 -0.66 15.06
N VAL A 69 1.46 -1.43 14.49
CA VAL A 69 0.88 -1.18 13.17
C VAL A 69 -0.63 -1.13 13.34
N ARG A 70 -1.29 -0.12 12.76
CA ARG A 70 -2.75 -0.03 12.82
C ARG A 70 -3.38 -1.27 12.18
N ASP A 71 -4.36 -1.87 12.87
CA ASP A 71 -4.93 -3.19 12.56
C ASP A 71 -5.31 -3.42 11.09
N TRP A 72 -5.78 -2.38 10.39
CA TRP A 72 -6.24 -2.48 9.00
C TRP A 72 -5.17 -2.82 7.97
N TYR A 73 -3.88 -2.66 8.29
CA TYR A 73 -2.78 -3.05 7.39
C TYR A 73 -2.18 -4.42 7.72
N GLY A 74 -2.39 -4.92 8.93
CA GLY A 74 -1.82 -6.17 9.41
C GLY A 74 -0.31 -6.08 9.66
N LYS A 75 0.10 -6.33 10.91
CA LYS A 75 1.51 -6.33 11.32
C LYS A 75 2.41 -7.23 10.47
N ALA A 76 1.93 -8.43 10.14
CA ALA A 76 2.64 -9.39 9.29
C ALA A 76 2.96 -8.85 7.88
N ARG A 77 2.05 -8.06 7.29
CA ARG A 77 2.24 -7.46 5.97
C ARG A 77 3.40 -6.46 5.98
N VAL A 78 3.45 -5.61 7.01
CA VAL A 78 4.53 -4.63 7.17
C VAL A 78 5.86 -5.33 7.45
N GLN A 79 5.88 -6.36 8.29
CA GLN A 79 7.08 -7.17 8.55
C GLN A 79 7.62 -7.80 7.26
N LEU A 80 6.75 -8.41 6.44
CA LEU A 80 7.14 -8.95 5.12
C LEU A 80 7.65 -7.88 4.17
N ALA A 81 7.07 -6.67 4.20
CA ALA A 81 7.55 -5.56 3.39
C ALA A 81 8.98 -5.15 3.76
N VAL A 82 9.28 -5.08 5.06
CA VAL A 82 10.64 -4.84 5.56
C VAL A 82 11.59 -5.95 5.10
N LEU A 83 11.21 -7.22 5.27
CA LEU A 83 12.03 -8.36 4.86
C LEU A 83 12.31 -8.38 3.35
N LYS A 84 11.29 -8.11 2.52
CA LYS A 84 11.43 -8.04 1.06
C LYS A 84 12.35 -6.90 0.64
N ALA A 85 12.21 -5.73 1.25
CA ALA A 85 13.03 -4.57 0.96
C ALA A 85 14.50 -4.80 1.36
N ALA A 86 14.74 -5.46 2.49
CA ALA A 86 16.06 -5.83 2.96
C ALA A 86 16.74 -6.91 2.11
N GLY A 87 15.98 -7.76 1.40
CA GLY A 87 16.53 -8.71 0.44
C GLY A 87 17.53 -9.72 1.03
N GLY A 88 17.37 -10.07 2.32
CA GLY A 88 18.27 -10.94 3.06
C GLY A 88 19.43 -10.24 3.77
N ASP A 89 19.58 -8.92 3.61
CA ASP A 89 20.57 -8.12 4.33
C ASP A 89 20.07 -7.77 5.74
N LEU A 90 20.61 -8.47 6.74
CA LEU A 90 20.30 -8.24 8.14
C LEU A 90 20.70 -6.82 8.60
N ALA A 91 21.74 -6.24 8.03
CA ALA A 91 22.22 -4.90 8.40
C ALA A 91 21.28 -3.79 7.90
N ALA A 92 20.49 -4.05 6.86
CA ALA A 92 19.52 -3.11 6.31
C ALA A 92 18.18 -3.06 7.09
N ILE A 93 17.90 -4.06 7.92
CA ILE A 93 16.62 -4.18 8.66
C ILE A 93 16.31 -2.95 9.53
N PRO A 94 17.26 -2.41 10.33
CA PRO A 94 16.98 -1.23 11.15
C PRO A 94 16.53 0.00 10.34
N GLU A 95 17.10 0.21 9.16
CA GLU A 95 16.74 1.32 8.27
C GLU A 95 15.29 1.19 7.79
N TYR A 96 14.92 0.01 7.28
CA TYR A 96 13.56 -0.24 6.79
C TYR A 96 12.53 -0.27 7.92
N MET A 97 12.90 -0.71 9.12
CA MET A 97 12.05 -0.59 10.30
C MET A 97 11.82 0.87 10.69
N GLN A 98 12.83 1.72 10.61
CA GLN A 98 12.67 3.15 10.86
C GLN A 98 11.71 3.77 9.84
N LEU A 99 11.85 3.45 8.54
CA LEU A 99 10.92 3.91 7.50
C LEU A 99 9.49 3.44 7.80
N ALA A 100 9.31 2.17 8.16
CA ALA A 100 8.00 1.62 8.51
C ALA A 100 7.37 2.28 9.73
N SER A 101 8.18 2.73 10.69
CA SER A 101 7.72 3.43 11.89
C SER A 101 7.22 4.86 11.61
N TRP A 102 7.79 5.54 10.61
CA TRP A 102 7.35 6.88 10.19
C TRP A 102 6.09 6.81 9.35
N ASP A 103 6.12 6.00 8.29
CA ASP A 103 4.96 5.72 7.45
C ASP A 103 5.10 4.35 6.81
N TYR A 104 4.38 3.36 7.36
CA TYR A 104 4.40 2.00 6.81
C TYR A 104 3.92 1.95 5.35
N ARG A 105 3.20 2.96 4.84
CA ARG A 105 2.79 2.98 3.42
C ARG A 105 3.99 3.11 2.49
N ASP A 106 5.07 3.74 2.94
CA ASP A 106 6.28 3.87 2.13
C ASP A 106 6.95 2.50 1.95
N ILE A 107 7.08 1.72 3.03
CA ILE A 107 7.67 0.38 2.94
C ILE A 107 6.74 -0.58 2.16
N LEU A 108 5.42 -0.47 2.32
CA LEU A 108 4.46 -1.23 1.51
C LEU A 108 4.59 -0.87 0.02
N THR A 109 4.75 0.41 -0.30
CA THR A 109 4.95 0.86 -1.69
C THR A 109 6.25 0.30 -2.28
N VAL A 110 7.33 0.29 -1.50
CA VAL A 110 8.62 -0.31 -1.93
C VAL A 110 8.48 -1.81 -2.20
N ALA A 111 7.81 -2.53 -1.31
CA ALA A 111 7.74 -3.98 -1.36
C ALA A 111 6.66 -4.51 -2.34
N GLU A 112 5.48 -3.91 -2.36
CA GLU A 112 4.31 -4.42 -3.09
C GLU A 112 4.03 -3.69 -4.39
N TYR A 113 4.60 -2.49 -4.61
CA TYR A 113 4.27 -1.65 -5.76
C TYR A 113 5.52 -1.00 -6.42
N PRO A 114 6.61 -1.76 -6.70
CA PRO A 114 7.84 -1.17 -7.23
C PRO A 114 7.67 -0.56 -8.63
N SER A 115 6.92 -1.20 -9.53
CA SER A 115 6.69 -0.69 -10.89
C SER A 115 5.80 0.54 -10.87
N PHE A 116 4.75 0.53 -10.06
CA PHE A 116 3.92 1.71 -9.82
C PHE A 116 4.76 2.88 -9.31
N ARG A 117 5.62 2.65 -8.31
CA ARG A 117 6.51 3.67 -7.75
C ARG A 117 7.46 4.26 -8.80
N LEU A 118 8.06 3.44 -9.65
CA LEU A 118 9.02 3.89 -10.67
C LEU A 118 8.35 4.64 -11.82
N ARG A 119 7.19 4.19 -12.26
CA ARG A 119 6.48 4.77 -13.41
C ARG A 119 5.76 6.05 -13.03
N HIS A 120 5.30 6.18 -11.79
CA HIS A 120 4.58 7.35 -11.29
C HIS A 120 5.54 8.47 -10.83
N ASP A 121 6.62 8.72 -11.58
CA ASP A 121 7.32 10.01 -11.54
C ASP A 121 6.39 11.05 -12.18
N ARG A 122 6.21 12.19 -11.50
CA ARG A 122 5.15 13.21 -11.73
C ARG A 122 5.15 13.85 -13.13
N LYS A 123 6.09 13.48 -14.00
CA LYS A 123 6.33 14.10 -15.30
C LYS A 123 5.49 13.50 -16.43
N HIS A 124 4.96 12.29 -16.29
CA HIS A 124 4.18 11.63 -17.34
C HIS A 124 2.82 11.13 -16.82
N LYS A 125 1.75 11.44 -17.57
CA LYS A 125 0.43 10.86 -17.31
C LYS A 125 0.44 9.42 -17.83
N ILE A 126 0.41 8.47 -16.90
CA ILE A 126 0.19 7.05 -17.17
C ILE A 126 -1.28 6.86 -17.60
N SER A 127 -1.52 6.04 -18.62
CA SER A 127 -2.88 5.64 -18.99
C SER A 127 -3.48 4.67 -17.95
N PRO A 128 -4.82 4.61 -17.79
CA PRO A 128 -5.43 3.64 -16.87
C PRO A 128 -5.03 2.19 -17.12
N GLU A 129 -4.79 1.81 -18.38
CA GLU A 129 -4.36 0.47 -18.78
C GLU A 129 -2.92 0.16 -18.34
N GLU A 130 -1.99 1.11 -18.51
CA GLU A 130 -0.61 0.98 -18.04
C GLU A 130 -0.52 0.94 -16.52
N LEU A 131 -1.43 1.66 -15.84
CA LEU A 131 -1.54 1.63 -14.39
C LEU A 131 -2.01 0.25 -13.91
N GLU A 132 -3.08 -0.28 -14.51
CA GLU A 132 -3.60 -1.62 -14.24
C GLU A 132 -2.52 -2.68 -14.42
N LYS A 133 -1.81 -2.60 -15.56
CA LYS A 133 -0.69 -3.50 -15.85
C LYS A 133 0.40 -3.42 -14.79
N SER A 134 0.75 -2.22 -14.32
CA SER A 134 1.76 -2.06 -13.27
C SER A 134 1.33 -2.74 -11.97
N TYR A 135 0.05 -2.66 -11.59
CA TYR A 135 -0.45 -3.36 -10.42
C TYR A 135 -0.47 -4.87 -10.58
N GLN A 136 -0.81 -5.37 -11.77
CA GLN A 136 -0.79 -6.80 -12.05
C GLN A 136 0.64 -7.35 -12.02
N ASP A 137 1.59 -6.68 -12.68
CA ASP A 137 3.01 -7.06 -12.70
C ASP A 137 3.60 -7.06 -11.27
N ASP A 138 3.32 -6.02 -10.48
CA ASP A 138 3.80 -5.92 -9.10
C ASP A 138 3.17 -6.99 -8.19
N TRP A 139 1.90 -7.32 -8.40
CA TRP A 139 1.21 -8.40 -7.69
C TRP A 139 1.81 -9.77 -7.98
N GLU A 140 2.03 -10.09 -9.26
CA GLU A 140 2.65 -11.34 -9.69
C GLU A 140 4.05 -11.47 -9.11
N GLN A 141 4.86 -10.42 -9.22
CA GLN A 141 6.22 -10.39 -8.66
C GLN A 141 6.22 -10.58 -7.14
N TYR A 142 5.26 -9.98 -6.41
CA TYR A 142 5.13 -10.20 -4.97
C TYR A 142 4.73 -11.64 -4.65
N GLN A 143 3.77 -12.21 -5.38
CA GLN A 143 3.33 -13.59 -5.17
C GLN A 143 4.43 -14.60 -5.47
N GLU A 144 5.20 -14.39 -6.54
CA GLU A 144 6.37 -15.22 -6.86
C GLU A 144 7.42 -15.15 -5.74
N TRP A 145 7.77 -13.94 -5.28
CA TRP A 145 8.69 -13.77 -4.16
C TRP A 145 8.17 -14.40 -2.86
N LEU A 146 6.88 -14.24 -2.55
CA LEU A 146 6.31 -14.77 -1.31
C LEU A 146 6.27 -16.30 -1.35
N ASN A 147 5.97 -16.91 -2.49
CA ASN A 147 5.74 -18.35 -2.61
C ASN A 147 6.94 -19.15 -3.14
N ARG A 148 8.05 -18.51 -3.51
CA ARG A 148 9.28 -19.25 -3.89
C ARG A 148 9.77 -20.14 -2.74
N LYS A 149 10.29 -21.29 -3.14
CA LYS A 149 10.85 -22.32 -2.25
C LYS A 149 12.22 -21.91 -1.75
#